data_AF-A0A7L0GI34-F1
#
_entry.id   AF-A0A7L0GI34-F1
#
_cell.length_a   1.000
_cell.length_b   1.000
_cell.length_c   1.000
_cell.angle_alpha   90.00
_cell.angle_beta   90.00
_cell.angle_gamma   90.00
#
_symmetry.space_group_name_H-M   'P 1'
#
loop_
_entity.id
_entity.type
_entity.pdbx_description
1 polymer ?
#
loop_
_entity_poly.entity_id
_entity_poly.type
_entity_poly.pdbx_seq_one_letter_code
_entity_poly.pdbx_strand_id
1 'polypeptide(L)'
;QDTFKIQTQRAFLDVYLADGSNIRLDIQTSDTAERILEVTLCKMGLSGELIKYFSLFFFQDHDDGALSVVKKVAEFELPYVSLQSMKELHCKLGIRKWYMDPSLDTLLMDCRASLNLLYMQAVQEVKRNWVKPTEGQMQELELLQKNANKVKSLELIREMRFYGYVRLDPCICDYPEQSCSADIYVGNNEINCCIKLPTNQTKEVSFKINRLRSWQVTFLGATKDGEEDTLEFRFEYNDSGTWQWIILYTKQAFLLSSCLKKMISEHMMKAAKEGQE
;
A
#
# COMPACT_ATOMS: atom_id res chain seq x y z
N GLN A 1 -8.60 -33.50 -11.88
CA GLN A 1 -8.90 -34.22 -10.62
C GLN A 1 -7.58 -34.81 -10.14
N ASP A 2 -6.89 -34.37 -9.09
CA ASP A 2 -7.14 -33.48 -7.96
C ASP A 2 -6.06 -32.39 -7.93
N THR A 3 -6.44 -31.11 -8.02
CA THR A 3 -5.49 -29.99 -7.94
C THR A 3 -5.25 -29.68 -6.47
N PHE A 4 -4.05 -30.03 -5.96
CA PHE A 4 -3.52 -29.75 -4.61
C PHE A 4 -4.41 -30.20 -3.43
N LYS A 5 -4.26 -31.46 -2.98
CA LYS A 5 -4.62 -31.83 -1.60
C LYS A 5 -3.62 -31.22 -0.63
N ILE A 6 -3.72 -29.91 -0.38
CA ILE A 6 -3.06 -29.29 0.77
C ILE A 6 -3.76 -29.84 2.01
N GLN A 7 -3.07 -30.67 2.78
CA GLN A 7 -3.65 -31.20 4.01
C GLN A 7 -3.91 -30.04 4.96
N THR A 8 -5.18 -29.79 5.27
CA THR A 8 -5.57 -28.79 6.26
C THR A 8 -5.05 -29.23 7.62
N GLN A 9 -4.23 -28.38 8.23
CA GLN A 9 -3.66 -28.59 9.55
C GLN A 9 -3.92 -27.36 10.40
N ARG A 10 -3.91 -27.53 11.73
CA ARG A 10 -3.92 -26.38 12.65
C ARG A 10 -2.53 -25.78 12.70
N ALA A 11 -2.46 -24.46 12.68
CA ALA A 11 -1.22 -23.71 12.74
C ALA A 11 -1.41 -22.41 13.51
N PHE A 12 -0.29 -21.75 13.81
CA PHE A 12 -0.31 -20.38 14.31
C PHE A 12 0.16 -19.42 13.23
N LEU A 13 -0.50 -18.26 13.17
CA LEU A 13 -0.14 -17.19 12.25
C LEU A 13 -0.17 -15.86 12.97
N ASP A 14 0.92 -15.11 12.85
CA ASP A 14 1.03 -13.76 13.41
C ASP A 14 0.60 -12.74 12.34
N VAL A 15 -0.36 -11.89 12.70
CA VAL A 15 -0.80 -10.75 11.88
C VAL A 15 -0.28 -9.47 12.53
N TYR A 16 0.58 -8.74 11.82
CA TYR A 16 1.27 -7.57 12.32
C TYR A 16 0.47 -6.28 12.13
N LEU A 17 0.60 -5.38 13.09
CA LEU A 17 0.13 -4.01 13.03
C LEU A 17 1.29 -3.08 12.64
N ALA A 18 0.97 -1.86 12.24
CA ALA A 18 1.97 -0.92 11.72
C ALA A 18 3.06 -0.57 12.75
N ASP A 19 2.76 -0.62 14.05
CA ASP A 19 3.73 -0.35 15.12
C ASP A 19 4.67 -1.53 15.44
N GLY A 20 4.54 -2.64 14.71
CA GLY A 20 5.35 -3.85 14.89
C GLY A 20 4.78 -4.84 15.91
N SER A 21 3.74 -4.47 16.67
CA SER A 21 2.99 -5.43 17.47
C SER A 21 2.26 -6.44 16.58
N ASN A 22 1.87 -7.59 17.14
CA ASN A 22 1.15 -8.60 16.38
C ASN A 22 0.01 -9.24 17.19
N ILE A 23 -0.90 -9.85 16.46
CA ILE A 23 -1.97 -10.70 16.98
C ILE A 23 -1.72 -12.11 16.46
N ARG A 24 -1.45 -13.03 17.39
CA ARG A 24 -1.29 -14.44 17.09
C ARG A 24 -2.64 -15.14 16.99
N LEU A 25 -2.89 -15.79 15.87
CA LEU A 25 -4.12 -16.53 15.59
C LEU A 25 -3.85 -18.04 15.59
N ASP A 26 -4.79 -18.80 16.12
CA ASP A 26 -4.94 -20.24 15.84
C ASP A 26 -5.81 -20.37 14.60
N ILE A 27 -5.23 -20.93 13.53
CA ILE A 27 -5.83 -20.97 12.19
C ILE A 27 -5.79 -22.38 11.62
N GLN A 28 -6.56 -22.59 10.56
CA GLN A 28 -6.33 -23.67 9.63
C GLN A 28 -5.39 -23.22 8.50
N THR A 29 -4.51 -24.09 8.03
CA THR A 29 -3.62 -23.77 6.89
C THR A 29 -4.37 -23.43 5.60
N SER A 30 -5.65 -23.80 5.51
CA SER A 30 -6.58 -23.48 4.42
C SER A 30 -7.45 -22.23 4.68
N ASP A 31 -7.24 -21.50 5.77
CA ASP A 31 -7.97 -20.25 6.00
C ASP A 31 -7.57 -19.19 4.96
N THR A 32 -8.58 -18.53 4.40
CA THR A 32 -8.41 -17.49 3.40
C THR A 32 -7.98 -16.16 4.03
N ALA A 33 -7.44 -15.25 3.21
CA ALA A 33 -7.08 -13.91 3.63
C ALA A 33 -8.29 -13.12 4.16
N GLU A 34 -9.45 -13.28 3.52
CA GLU A 34 -10.71 -12.70 4.01
C GLU A 34 -11.03 -13.17 5.43
N ARG A 35 -10.97 -14.49 5.68
CA ARG A 35 -11.25 -15.06 6.99
C ARG A 35 -10.27 -14.60 8.06
N ILE A 36 -8.98 -14.59 7.73
CA ILE A 36 -7.92 -14.15 8.65
C ILE A 36 -8.10 -12.67 9.00
N LEU A 37 -8.40 -11.82 8.02
CA LEU A 37 -8.65 -10.39 8.24
C LEU A 37 -9.86 -10.19 9.17
N GLU A 38 -10.97 -10.86 8.87
CA GLU A 38 -12.20 -10.77 9.65
C GLU A 38 -11.97 -11.18 11.12
N VAL A 39 -11.38 -12.35 11.36
CA VAL A 39 -11.10 -12.85 12.71
C VAL A 39 -10.15 -11.90 13.46
N THR A 40 -9.13 -11.37 12.79
CA THR A 40 -8.17 -10.44 13.41
C THR A 40 -8.86 -9.16 13.85
N LEU A 41 -9.59 -8.50 12.93
CA LEU A 41 -10.22 -7.21 13.20
C LEU A 41 -11.38 -7.32 14.20
N CYS A 42 -12.15 -8.41 14.16
CA CYS A 42 -13.16 -8.70 15.18
C CYS A 42 -12.53 -8.87 16.56
N LYS A 43 -11.40 -9.58 16.69
CA LYS A 43 -10.65 -9.68 17.96
C LYS A 43 -10.13 -8.32 18.46
N MET A 44 -9.86 -7.38 17.55
CA MET A 44 -9.50 -6.01 17.89
C MET A 44 -10.70 -5.12 18.26
N GLY A 45 -11.93 -5.66 18.21
CA GLY A 45 -13.14 -4.92 18.51
C GLY A 45 -13.61 -3.99 17.38
N LEU A 46 -13.18 -4.22 16.14
CA LEU A 46 -13.68 -3.50 14.99
C LEU A 46 -15.05 -4.06 14.56
N SER A 47 -16.00 -3.19 14.26
CA SER A 47 -17.31 -3.62 13.75
C SER A 47 -17.20 -4.19 12.33
N GLY A 48 -18.09 -5.15 12.00
CA GLY A 48 -18.10 -5.80 10.69
C GLY A 48 -18.22 -4.81 9.52
N GLU A 49 -18.95 -3.73 9.70
CA GLU A 49 -19.15 -2.68 8.68
C GLU A 49 -17.85 -1.94 8.32
N LEU A 50 -16.90 -1.88 9.25
CA LEU A 50 -15.63 -1.18 9.06
C LEU A 50 -14.50 -2.09 8.55
N ILE A 51 -14.66 -3.41 8.59
CA ILE A 51 -13.66 -4.39 8.12
C ILE A 51 -13.28 -4.14 6.65
N LYS A 52 -14.25 -3.77 5.81
CA LYS A 52 -14.07 -3.50 4.38
C LYS A 52 -13.07 -2.36 4.05
N TYR A 53 -12.72 -1.53 5.03
CA TYR A 53 -11.74 -0.44 4.87
C TYR A 53 -10.30 -0.87 5.15
N PHE A 54 -10.07 -2.13 5.50
CA PHE A 54 -8.75 -2.68 5.75
C PHE A 54 -8.49 -3.86 4.83
N SER A 55 -7.22 -4.20 4.63
CA SER A 55 -6.83 -5.42 3.93
C SER A 55 -5.51 -5.96 4.48
N LEU A 56 -5.19 -7.19 4.09
CA LEU A 56 -3.92 -7.83 4.41
C LEU A 56 -2.90 -7.54 3.32
N PHE A 57 -1.65 -7.34 3.76
CA PHE A 57 -0.51 -7.08 2.90
C PHE A 57 0.66 -7.94 3.34
N PHE A 58 1.50 -8.32 2.38
CA PHE A 58 2.83 -8.80 2.68
C PHE A 58 3.80 -7.63 2.74
N PHE A 59 4.56 -7.57 3.82
CA PHE A 59 5.61 -6.61 4.03
C PHE A 59 6.95 -7.33 4.16
N GLN A 60 8.01 -6.71 3.67
CA GLN A 60 9.37 -7.20 3.80
C GLN A 60 10.18 -6.18 4.59
N ASP A 61 10.79 -6.63 5.69
CA ASP A 61 11.80 -5.85 6.40
C ASP A 61 13.16 -6.11 5.75
N HIS A 62 13.92 -5.05 5.50
CA HIS A 62 15.29 -5.12 4.99
C HIS A 62 16.29 -4.92 6.13
N ASP A 63 17.51 -5.40 5.94
CA ASP A 63 18.58 -5.33 6.94
C ASP A 63 18.97 -3.87 7.30
N ASP A 64 18.71 -2.93 6.39
CA ASP A 64 18.91 -1.49 6.60
C ASP A 64 17.78 -0.81 7.39
N GLY A 65 16.77 -1.58 7.80
CA GLY A 65 15.58 -1.11 8.52
C GLY A 65 14.48 -0.52 7.62
N ALA A 66 14.64 -0.56 6.29
CA ALA A 66 13.56 -0.21 5.37
C ALA A 66 12.45 -1.26 5.40
N LEU A 67 11.21 -0.83 5.18
CA LEU A 67 10.07 -1.74 4.98
C LEU A 67 9.54 -1.56 3.56
N SER A 68 9.32 -2.66 2.87
CA SER A 68 8.67 -2.67 1.55
C SER A 68 7.28 -3.27 1.65
N VAL A 69 6.31 -2.67 0.97
CA VAL A 69 4.99 -3.28 0.77
C VAL A 69 5.06 -4.17 -0.46
N VAL A 70 5.17 -5.48 -0.29
CA VAL A 70 5.38 -6.41 -1.41
C VAL A 70 4.13 -6.47 -2.29
N LYS A 71 2.98 -6.78 -1.68
CA LYS A 71 1.69 -6.82 -2.36
C LYS A 71 0.52 -6.77 -1.38
N LYS A 72 -0.66 -6.40 -1.90
CA LYS A 72 -1.93 -6.72 -1.25
C LYS A 72 -2.22 -8.22 -1.41
N VAL A 73 -2.65 -8.87 -0.34
CA VAL A 73 -3.12 -10.25 -0.39
C VAL A 73 -4.56 -10.26 -0.94
N ALA A 74 -4.82 -11.06 -1.97
CA ALA A 74 -6.17 -11.22 -2.49
C ALA A 74 -7.02 -12.06 -1.52
N GLU A 75 -8.32 -11.80 -1.46
CA GLU A 75 -9.25 -12.36 -0.47
C GLU A 75 -9.26 -13.89 -0.44
N PHE A 76 -9.11 -14.51 -1.61
CA PHE A 76 -9.08 -15.97 -1.80
C PHE A 76 -7.72 -16.63 -1.53
N GLU A 77 -6.64 -15.85 -1.38
CA GLU A 77 -5.33 -16.42 -1.09
C GLU A 77 -5.32 -17.08 0.29
N LEU A 78 -4.42 -18.04 0.47
CA LEU A 78 -4.17 -18.73 1.74
C LEU A 78 -2.90 -18.16 2.38
N PRO A 79 -2.97 -17.16 3.27
CA PRO A 79 -1.80 -16.40 3.72
C PRO A 79 -0.73 -17.27 4.39
N TYR A 80 -1.15 -18.32 5.10
CA TYR A 80 -0.22 -19.28 5.70
C TYR A 80 0.65 -19.93 4.61
N VAL A 81 0.03 -20.47 3.56
CA VAL A 81 0.73 -21.13 2.45
C VAL A 81 1.60 -20.14 1.70
N SER A 82 1.07 -18.95 1.38
CA SER A 82 1.82 -17.89 0.69
C SER A 82 3.08 -17.48 1.46
N LEU A 83 3.00 -17.34 2.79
CA LEU A 83 4.19 -17.07 3.62
C LEU A 83 5.21 -18.20 3.58
N GLN A 84 4.77 -19.46 3.59
CA GLN A 84 5.70 -20.60 3.50
C GLN A 84 6.49 -20.60 2.17
N SER A 85 5.88 -20.14 1.07
CA SER A 85 6.57 -19.99 -0.22
C SER A 85 7.53 -18.79 -0.29
N MET A 86 7.45 -17.84 0.64
CA MET A 86 8.26 -16.62 0.66
C MET A 86 9.21 -16.57 1.87
N LYS A 87 9.56 -17.72 2.47
CA LYS A 87 10.37 -17.78 3.70
C LYS A 87 11.71 -17.06 3.57
N GLU A 88 12.34 -17.17 2.42
CA GLU A 88 13.65 -16.57 2.14
C GLU A 88 13.59 -15.04 2.07
N LEU A 89 12.41 -14.48 1.78
CA LEU A 89 12.19 -13.03 1.71
C LEU A 89 11.87 -12.40 3.08
N HIS A 90 11.84 -13.19 4.16
CA HIS A 90 11.49 -12.71 5.51
C HIS A 90 10.17 -11.91 5.58
N CYS A 91 9.23 -12.22 4.70
CA CYS A 91 7.95 -11.52 4.60
C CYS A 91 7.08 -11.70 5.86
N LYS A 92 6.38 -10.64 6.25
CA LYS A 92 5.37 -10.61 7.31
C LYS A 92 4.01 -10.29 6.74
N LEU A 93 2.97 -10.89 7.32
CA LEU A 93 1.58 -10.56 7.02
C LEU A 93 1.12 -9.44 7.95
N GLY A 94 0.63 -8.33 7.42
CA GLY A 94 0.15 -7.22 8.23
C GLY A 94 -1.14 -6.59 7.74
N ILE A 95 -1.78 -5.83 8.62
CA ILE A 95 -3.00 -5.07 8.32
C ILE A 95 -2.63 -3.65 7.88
N ARG A 96 -3.30 -3.17 6.84
CA ARG A 96 -3.22 -1.77 6.39
C ARG A 96 -4.60 -1.29 5.97
N LYS A 97 -4.84 0.02 6.10
CA LYS A 97 -6.01 0.66 5.47
C LYS A 97 -5.99 0.41 3.95
N TRP A 98 -7.14 0.09 3.36
CA TRP A 98 -7.28 -0.20 1.95
C TRP A 98 -8.36 0.63 1.27
N TYR A 99 -8.11 1.92 1.28
CA TYR A 99 -8.80 2.94 0.50
C TYR A 99 -7.84 4.06 0.16
N MET A 100 -8.10 4.76 -0.94
CA MET A 100 -7.19 5.76 -1.49
C MET A 100 -7.68 7.18 -1.29
N ASP A 101 -9.00 7.37 -1.11
CA ASP A 101 -9.60 8.64 -0.70
C ASP A 101 -9.44 8.88 0.82
N PRO A 102 -8.57 9.83 1.26
CA PRO A 102 -8.36 10.10 2.68
C PRO A 102 -9.59 10.68 3.40
N SER A 103 -10.60 11.16 2.68
CA SER A 103 -11.84 11.63 3.30
C SER A 103 -12.60 10.52 4.05
N LEU A 104 -12.41 9.26 3.64
CA LEU A 104 -12.98 8.09 4.29
C LEU A 104 -12.46 7.87 5.72
N ASP A 105 -11.34 8.49 6.10
CA ASP A 105 -10.86 8.46 7.49
C ASP A 105 -11.93 8.96 8.47
N THR A 106 -12.74 9.95 8.07
CA THR A 106 -13.80 10.51 8.93
C THR A 106 -14.82 9.46 9.39
N LEU A 107 -15.15 8.49 8.52
CA LEU A 107 -16.05 7.38 8.84
C LEU A 107 -15.45 6.40 9.86
N LEU A 108 -14.13 6.40 9.99
CA LEU A 108 -13.37 5.45 10.78
C LEU A 108 -12.88 6.04 12.10
N MET A 109 -12.79 7.37 12.22
CA MET A 109 -12.23 8.03 13.40
C MET A 109 -13.14 7.96 14.64
N ASP A 110 -14.46 7.79 14.47
CA ASP A 110 -15.40 7.68 15.59
C ASP A 110 -15.36 6.31 16.30
N CYS A 111 -14.81 5.28 15.64
CA CYS A 111 -14.59 3.98 16.26
C CYS A 111 -13.16 3.87 16.81
N ARG A 112 -13.04 3.56 18.11
CA ARG A 112 -11.75 3.47 18.81
C ARG A 112 -10.78 2.49 18.16
N ALA A 113 -11.27 1.34 17.69
CA ALA A 113 -10.43 0.30 17.08
C ALA A 113 -9.83 0.78 15.74
N SER A 114 -10.64 1.35 14.85
CA SER A 114 -10.17 1.90 13.58
C SER A 114 -9.33 3.15 13.76
N LEU A 115 -9.69 4.07 14.67
CA LEU A 115 -8.86 5.23 15.01
C LEU A 115 -7.45 4.78 15.42
N ASN A 116 -7.34 3.75 16.27
CA ASN A 116 -6.04 3.21 16.67
C ASN A 116 -5.27 2.66 15.47
N LEU A 117 -5.91 1.88 14.59
CA LEU A 117 -5.27 1.32 13.40
C LEU A 117 -4.75 2.42 12.47
N LEU A 118 -5.56 3.43 12.18
CA LEU A 118 -5.18 4.57 11.34
C LEU A 118 -4.05 5.38 11.97
N TYR A 119 -4.15 5.69 13.26
CA TYR A 119 -3.13 6.43 14.00
C TYR A 119 -1.78 5.70 14.02
N MET A 120 -1.78 4.38 14.32
CA MET A 120 -0.56 3.58 14.32
C MET A 120 0.10 3.57 12.94
N GLN A 121 -0.69 3.40 11.87
CA GLN A 121 -0.17 3.46 10.51
C GLN A 121 0.41 4.83 10.19
N ALA A 122 -0.34 5.91 10.40
CA ALA A 122 0.04 7.27 10.07
C ALA A 122 1.34 7.71 10.78
N VAL A 123 1.49 7.39 12.07
CA VAL A 123 2.70 7.72 12.84
C VAL A 123 3.93 6.99 12.28
N GLN A 124 3.78 5.73 11.85
CA GLN A 124 4.89 4.94 11.32
C GLN A 124 5.28 5.41 9.91
N GLU A 125 4.31 5.83 9.10
CA GLU A 125 4.56 6.45 7.79
C GLU A 125 5.31 7.79 7.93
N VAL A 126 5.00 8.60 8.94
CA VAL A 126 5.76 9.82 9.27
C VAL A 126 7.19 9.47 9.69
N LYS A 127 7.37 8.52 10.62
CA LYS A 127 8.71 8.07 11.08
C LYS A 127 9.59 7.55 9.95
N ARG A 128 8.97 6.94 8.94
CA ARG A 128 9.65 6.37 7.76
C ARG A 128 9.79 7.36 6.61
N ASN A 129 9.37 8.61 6.81
CA ASN A 129 9.43 9.67 5.80
C ASN A 129 8.66 9.32 4.51
N TRP A 130 7.58 8.53 4.62
CA TRP A 130 6.64 8.24 3.53
C TRP A 130 5.64 9.39 3.35
N VAL A 131 5.36 10.08 4.44
CA VAL A 131 4.66 11.36 4.50
C VAL A 131 5.70 12.45 4.67
N LYS A 132 5.47 13.64 4.09
CA LYS A 132 6.39 14.78 4.11
C LYS A 132 5.82 15.93 4.96
N PRO A 133 6.06 15.93 6.27
CA PRO A 133 5.66 17.04 7.14
C PRO A 133 6.55 18.27 6.94
N THR A 134 6.02 19.45 7.23
CA THR A 134 6.82 20.66 7.47
C THR A 134 7.46 20.61 8.88
N GLU A 135 8.46 21.47 9.12
CA GLU A 135 9.09 21.56 10.44
C GLU A 135 8.10 21.94 11.54
N GLY A 136 7.20 22.90 11.27
CA GLY A 136 6.13 23.29 12.21
C GLY A 136 5.16 22.14 12.52
N GLN A 137 4.75 21.40 11.48
CA GLN A 137 3.90 20.21 11.65
C GLN A 137 4.58 19.11 12.49
N MET A 138 5.89 18.92 12.35
CA MET A 138 6.63 17.96 13.18
C MET A 138 6.65 18.39 14.66
N GLN A 139 6.94 19.66 14.95
CA GLN A 139 6.97 20.19 16.30
C GLN A 139 5.60 20.07 16.98
N GLU A 140 4.52 20.38 16.26
CA GLU A 140 3.15 20.24 16.77
C GLU A 140 2.78 18.76 16.99
N LEU A 141 3.16 17.87 16.07
CA LEU A 141 2.90 16.44 16.22
C LEU A 141 3.58 15.88 17.47
N GLU A 142 4.81 16.27 17.77
CA GLU A 142 5.52 15.86 18.99
C GLU A 142 4.78 16.28 20.27
N LEU A 143 4.22 17.50 20.30
CA LEU A 143 3.41 17.99 21.42
C LEU A 143 2.13 17.18 21.59
N LEU A 144 1.42 16.90 20.49
CA LEU A 144 0.18 16.12 20.51
C LEU A 144 0.43 14.67 20.95
N GLN A 145 1.54 14.08 20.53
CA GLN A 145 1.94 12.73 20.94
C GLN A 145 2.27 12.65 22.43
N LYS A 146 2.95 13.65 23.01
CA LYS A 146 3.20 13.75 24.46
C LYS A 146 1.90 13.79 25.27
N ASN A 147 0.85 14.40 24.72
CA ASN A 147 -0.47 14.49 25.33
C ASN A 147 -1.39 13.29 25.00
N ALA A 148 -0.88 12.26 24.31
CA ALA A 148 -1.62 11.07 23.87
C ALA A 148 -2.91 11.37 23.08
N ASN A 149 -2.99 12.51 22.39
CA ASN A 149 -4.19 12.93 21.67
C ASN A 149 -4.21 12.38 20.23
N LYS A 150 -4.63 11.11 20.09
CA LYS A 150 -4.61 10.40 18.79
C LYS A 150 -5.48 11.06 17.72
N VAL A 151 -6.62 11.63 18.09
CA VAL A 151 -7.54 12.28 17.15
C VAL A 151 -6.86 13.49 16.52
N LYS A 152 -6.40 14.44 17.35
CA LYS A 152 -5.72 15.64 16.85
C LYS A 152 -4.41 15.33 16.12
N SER A 153 -3.64 14.35 16.60
CA SER A 153 -2.44 13.91 15.88
C SER A 153 -2.78 13.37 14.50
N LEU A 154 -3.83 12.56 14.36
CA LEU A 154 -4.24 12.03 13.06
C LEU A 154 -4.80 13.14 12.16
N GLU A 155 -5.58 14.09 12.69
CA GLU A 155 -6.03 15.28 11.96
C GLU A 155 -4.85 16.07 11.39
N LEU A 156 -3.82 16.34 12.20
CA LEU A 156 -2.61 17.02 11.74
C LEU A 156 -1.85 16.21 10.67
N ILE A 157 -1.70 14.88 10.86
CA ILE A 157 -1.01 14.05 9.87
C ILE A 157 -1.76 14.01 8.53
N ARG A 158 -3.09 14.09 8.54
CA ARG A 158 -3.92 14.13 7.32
C ARG A 158 -3.65 15.34 6.43
N GLU A 159 -3.11 16.41 7.01
CA GLU A 159 -2.73 17.64 6.28
C GLU A 159 -1.32 17.58 5.70
N MET A 160 -0.53 16.56 6.04
CA MET A 160 0.85 16.42 5.58
C MET A 160 0.89 15.88 4.15
N ARG A 161 1.91 16.28 3.39
CA ARG A 161 2.07 15.88 1.99
C ARG A 161 2.30 14.37 1.88
N PHE A 162 1.66 13.76 0.87
CA PHE A 162 1.63 12.31 0.62
C PHE A 162 0.91 11.47 1.68
N TYR A 163 0.19 12.09 2.63
CA TYR A 163 -0.73 11.32 3.47
C TYR A 163 -1.78 10.59 2.62
N GLY A 164 -2.02 9.31 2.94
CA GLY A 164 -2.94 8.46 2.19
C GLY A 164 -2.36 7.83 0.92
N TYR A 165 -1.12 8.14 0.55
CA TYR A 165 -0.45 7.50 -0.57
C TYR A 165 0.16 6.16 -0.13
N VAL A 166 0.26 5.23 -1.08
CA VAL A 166 1.14 4.06 -0.99
C VAL A 166 2.47 4.43 -1.63
N ARG A 167 3.55 4.36 -0.84
CA ARG A 167 4.92 4.49 -1.35
C ARG A 167 5.40 3.13 -1.83
N LEU A 168 5.97 3.08 -3.03
CA LEU A 168 6.70 1.93 -3.54
C LEU A 168 8.20 2.10 -3.28
N ASP A 169 8.93 1.00 -3.37
CA ASP A 169 10.37 0.98 -3.40
C ASP A 169 10.89 1.79 -4.60
N PRO A 170 12.03 2.47 -4.46
CA PRO A 170 12.66 3.16 -5.57
C PRO A 170 12.83 2.24 -6.78
N CYS A 171 12.50 2.73 -7.96
CA CYS A 171 12.52 1.96 -9.19
C CYS A 171 13.22 2.70 -10.31
N ILE A 172 13.37 2.05 -11.46
CA ILE A 172 13.88 2.69 -12.69
C ILE A 172 12.70 3.05 -13.61
N CYS A 173 12.78 4.17 -14.32
CA CYS A 173 11.81 4.56 -15.33
C CYS A 173 12.46 5.12 -16.61
N ASP A 174 11.65 5.22 -17.66
CA ASP A 174 12.05 5.76 -18.97
C ASP A 174 11.63 7.22 -19.21
N TYR A 175 11.11 7.89 -18.18
CA TYR A 175 10.60 9.26 -18.25
C TYR A 175 11.39 10.20 -17.34
N PRO A 176 11.75 11.43 -17.78
CA PRO A 176 11.59 11.94 -19.15
C PRO A 176 12.65 11.40 -20.12
N GLU A 177 13.62 10.64 -19.63
CA GLU A 177 14.66 9.96 -20.40
C GLU A 177 14.96 8.58 -19.78
N GLN A 178 15.68 7.73 -20.51
CA GLN A 178 15.96 6.36 -20.07
C GLN A 178 16.82 6.29 -18.81
N SER A 179 16.62 5.22 -18.03
CA SER A 179 17.43 4.89 -16.85
C SER A 179 17.37 5.94 -15.74
N CYS A 180 16.24 6.64 -15.61
CA CYS A 180 15.99 7.52 -14.46
C CYS A 180 15.63 6.69 -13.22
N SER A 181 16.09 7.11 -12.04
CA SER A 181 15.61 6.53 -10.78
C SER A 181 14.39 7.29 -10.30
N ALA A 182 13.38 6.63 -9.73
CA ALA A 182 12.17 7.27 -9.28
C ALA A 182 11.68 6.74 -7.93
N ASP A 183 11.38 7.64 -6.99
CA ASP A 183 10.51 7.35 -5.85
C ASP A 183 9.05 7.50 -6.30
N ILE A 184 8.23 6.48 -6.06
CA ILE A 184 6.84 6.44 -6.53
C ILE A 184 5.88 6.51 -5.34
N TYR A 185 4.93 7.44 -5.42
CA TYR A 185 3.83 7.62 -4.48
C TYR A 185 2.51 7.51 -5.23
N VAL A 186 1.61 6.64 -4.80
CA VAL A 186 0.35 6.37 -5.49
C VAL A 186 -0.82 6.62 -4.56
N GLY A 187 -1.72 7.52 -4.93
CA GLY A 187 -2.85 7.92 -4.09
C GLY A 187 -3.49 9.19 -4.62
N ASN A 188 -4.62 9.60 -4.02
CA ASN A 188 -5.28 10.88 -4.33
C ASN A 188 -5.46 11.15 -5.84
N ASN A 189 -5.89 10.12 -6.57
CA ASN A 189 -6.12 10.16 -8.03
C ASN A 189 -4.88 10.46 -8.90
N GLU A 190 -3.69 10.12 -8.43
CA GLU A 190 -2.45 10.28 -9.19
C GLU A 190 -1.39 9.20 -8.90
N ILE A 191 -0.43 9.09 -9.82
CA ILE A 191 0.90 8.52 -9.57
C ILE A 191 1.86 9.71 -9.53
N ASN A 192 2.45 9.97 -8.36
CA ASN A 192 3.47 11.01 -8.20
C ASN A 192 4.86 10.36 -8.19
N CYS A 193 5.76 10.89 -8.99
CA CYS A 193 7.12 10.40 -9.16
C CYS A 193 8.12 11.51 -8.82
N CYS A 194 8.99 11.28 -7.84
CA CYS A 194 10.20 12.08 -7.67
C CYS A 194 11.33 11.41 -8.47
N ILE A 195 11.59 11.95 -9.65
CA ILE A 195 12.49 11.38 -10.67
C ILE A 195 13.86 12.02 -10.57
N LYS A 196 14.88 11.20 -10.36
CA LYS A 196 16.28 11.57 -10.39
C LYS A 196 16.90 11.20 -11.75
N LEU A 197 17.26 12.23 -12.51
CA LEU A 197 17.91 12.09 -13.81
C LEU A 197 19.35 11.54 -13.66
N PRO A 198 19.92 10.91 -14.69
CA PRO A 198 21.34 10.54 -14.74
C PRO A 198 22.29 11.72 -14.48
N THR A 199 21.86 12.95 -14.81
CA THR A 199 22.58 14.19 -14.51
C THR A 199 22.51 14.62 -13.04
N ASN A 200 21.94 13.79 -12.16
CA ASN A 200 21.74 14.02 -10.73
C ASN A 200 20.74 15.15 -10.40
N GLN A 201 20.04 15.69 -11.41
CA GLN A 201 18.92 16.61 -11.20
C GLN A 201 17.66 15.86 -10.79
N THR A 202 16.87 16.43 -9.89
CA THR A 202 15.60 15.84 -9.45
C THR A 202 14.43 16.64 -10.03
N LYS A 203 13.43 15.94 -10.57
CA LYS A 203 12.18 16.49 -11.08
C LYS A 203 11.03 15.75 -10.44
N GLU A 204 10.01 16.47 -10.02
CA GLU A 204 8.78 15.87 -9.53
C GLU A 204 7.69 15.95 -10.61
N VAL A 205 7.01 14.83 -10.84
CA VAL A 205 6.01 14.70 -11.90
C VAL A 205 4.78 14.02 -11.32
N SER A 206 3.59 14.58 -11.60
CA SER A 206 2.30 14.02 -11.20
C SER A 206 1.52 13.55 -12.43
N PHE A 207 1.27 12.24 -12.51
CA PHE A 207 0.45 11.61 -13.53
C PHE A 207 -0.97 11.41 -13.00
N LYS A 208 -1.90 12.27 -13.45
CA LYS A 208 -3.30 12.22 -13.02
C LYS A 208 -4.03 11.02 -13.64
N ILE A 209 -4.82 10.31 -12.85
CA ILE A 209 -5.51 9.10 -13.31
C ILE A 209 -6.51 9.38 -14.43
N ASN A 210 -7.15 10.54 -14.42
CA ASN A 210 -8.09 10.94 -15.49
C ASN A 210 -7.42 11.14 -16.86
N ARG A 211 -6.09 11.15 -16.94
CA ARG A 211 -5.30 11.21 -18.17
C ARG A 211 -4.63 9.88 -18.51
N LEU A 212 -4.82 8.84 -17.69
CA LEU A 212 -4.42 7.47 -17.98
C LEU A 212 -5.49 6.78 -18.84
N ARG A 213 -5.09 6.14 -19.94
CA ARG A 213 -6.02 5.34 -20.75
C ARG A 213 -6.01 3.86 -20.35
N SER A 214 -4.82 3.30 -20.22
CA SER A 214 -4.63 1.88 -19.90
C SER A 214 -3.26 1.64 -19.29
N TRP A 215 -3.10 0.49 -18.63
CA TRP A 215 -1.82 0.03 -18.13
C TRP A 215 -1.69 -1.49 -18.29
N GLN A 216 -0.44 -1.96 -18.31
CA GLN A 216 -0.09 -3.37 -18.44
C GLN A 216 1.05 -3.70 -17.47
N VAL A 217 0.98 -4.90 -16.90
CA VAL A 217 2.08 -5.49 -16.14
C VAL A 217 2.66 -6.63 -16.97
N THR A 218 3.98 -6.60 -17.19
CA THR A 218 4.71 -7.62 -17.94
C THR A 218 5.82 -8.21 -17.09
N PHE A 219 5.97 -9.52 -17.12
CA PHE A 219 7.09 -10.21 -16.49
C PHE A 219 8.24 -10.30 -17.49
N LEU A 220 9.39 -9.71 -17.14
CA LEU A 220 10.56 -9.68 -18.03
C LEU A 220 11.48 -10.90 -17.87
N GLY A 221 11.22 -11.77 -16.89
CA GLY A 221 12.06 -12.92 -16.58
C GLY A 221 13.24 -12.56 -15.67
N ALA A 222 13.88 -13.60 -15.12
CA ALA A 222 15.17 -13.47 -14.46
C ALA A 222 16.26 -13.26 -15.53
N THR A 223 17.11 -12.25 -15.36
CA THR A 223 18.34 -12.13 -16.14
C THR A 223 19.25 -13.31 -15.77
N LYS A 224 20.03 -13.80 -16.74
CA LYS A 224 20.79 -15.06 -16.65
C LYS A 224 21.83 -15.12 -15.51
N ASP A 225 22.04 -14.02 -14.79
CA ASP A 225 23.04 -13.86 -13.74
C ASP A 225 22.47 -13.95 -12.31
N GLY A 226 21.21 -14.38 -12.16
CA GLY A 226 20.61 -14.61 -10.83
C GLY A 226 20.11 -13.34 -10.14
N GLU A 227 19.94 -12.24 -10.87
CA GLU A 227 19.19 -11.08 -10.38
C GLU A 227 17.69 -11.37 -10.36
N GLU A 228 17.03 -10.77 -9.37
CA GLU A 228 15.62 -10.96 -9.05
C GLU A 228 14.68 -10.63 -10.22
N ASP A 229 13.57 -11.35 -10.24
CA ASP A 229 12.44 -11.16 -11.16
C ASP A 229 12.11 -9.68 -11.37
N THR A 230 12.34 -9.17 -12.59
CA THR A 230 12.01 -7.80 -12.93
C THR A 230 10.64 -7.73 -13.59
N LEU A 231 9.75 -6.91 -13.03
CA LEU A 231 8.44 -6.60 -13.61
C LEU A 231 8.47 -5.23 -14.28
N GLU A 232 7.77 -5.15 -15.40
CA GLU A 232 7.50 -3.91 -16.10
C GLU A 232 6.07 -3.46 -15.81
N PHE A 233 5.90 -2.22 -15.37
CA PHE A 233 4.61 -1.54 -15.32
C PHE A 233 4.61 -0.42 -16.36
N ARG A 234 3.84 -0.59 -17.43
CA ARG A 234 3.70 0.43 -18.49
C ARG A 234 2.30 1.02 -18.48
N PHE A 235 2.19 2.33 -18.63
CA PHE A 235 0.91 3.03 -18.70
C PHE A 235 0.89 4.05 -19.83
N GLU A 236 -0.27 4.16 -20.49
CA GLU A 236 -0.48 5.13 -21.57
C GLU A 236 -1.07 6.42 -20.98
N TYR A 237 -0.34 7.52 -21.12
CA TYR A 237 -0.67 8.82 -20.53
C TYR A 237 -0.83 9.90 -21.59
N ASN A 238 -1.85 10.75 -21.42
CA ASN A 238 -2.00 11.95 -22.25
C ASN A 238 -1.19 13.10 -21.65
N ASP A 239 -0.09 13.45 -22.32
CA ASP A 239 0.66 14.66 -22.03
C ASP A 239 0.33 15.72 -23.08
N SER A 240 -0.42 16.73 -22.65
CA SER A 240 -0.70 17.92 -23.46
C SER A 240 -1.26 17.61 -24.87
N GLY A 241 -2.08 16.56 -24.98
CA GLY A 241 -2.69 16.12 -26.23
C GLY A 241 -2.00 14.92 -26.91
N THR A 242 -0.75 14.61 -26.56
CA THR A 242 -0.01 13.46 -27.11
C THR A 242 -0.10 12.27 -26.17
N TRP A 243 -0.47 11.11 -26.71
CA TRP A 243 -0.46 9.84 -25.98
C TRP A 243 0.91 9.20 -26.06
N GLN A 244 1.50 8.87 -24.91
CA GLN A 244 2.78 8.19 -24.82
C GLN A 244 2.73 7.09 -23.77
N TRP A 245 3.54 6.06 -23.98
CA TRP A 245 3.78 5.02 -22.98
C TRP A 245 4.91 5.45 -22.06
N ILE A 246 4.69 5.28 -20.76
CA ILE A 246 5.69 5.47 -19.73
C ILE A 246 5.87 4.14 -19.01
N ILE A 247 7.11 3.79 -18.74
CA ILE A 247 7.50 2.49 -18.18
C ILE A 247 8.19 2.68 -16.83
N LEU A 248 7.73 1.92 -15.85
CA LEU A 248 8.36 1.76 -14.54
C LEU A 248 8.82 0.30 -14.39
N TYR A 249 10.11 0.08 -14.15
CA TYR A 249 10.70 -1.22 -13.87
C TYR A 249 10.73 -1.42 -12.35
N THR A 250 9.73 -2.11 -11.80
CA THR A 250 9.53 -2.26 -10.35
C THR A 250 8.97 -3.63 -10.01
N LYS A 251 9.52 -4.28 -8.96
CA LYS A 251 8.98 -5.53 -8.40
C LYS A 251 7.56 -5.38 -7.84
N GLN A 252 7.10 -4.15 -7.60
CA GLN A 252 5.79 -3.84 -7.06
C GLN A 252 4.77 -3.47 -8.15
N ALA A 253 4.98 -3.86 -9.41
CA ALA A 253 4.07 -3.56 -10.52
C ALA A 253 2.62 -4.01 -10.27
N PHE A 254 2.42 -5.18 -9.66
CA PHE A 254 1.08 -5.66 -9.29
C PHE A 254 0.44 -4.88 -8.15
N LEU A 255 1.24 -4.38 -7.20
CA LEU A 255 0.75 -3.49 -6.14
C LEU A 255 0.29 -2.16 -6.75
N LEU A 256 1.11 -1.55 -7.62
CA LEU A 256 0.74 -0.33 -8.35
C LEU A 256 -0.55 -0.52 -9.17
N SER A 257 -0.66 -1.63 -9.91
CA SER A 257 -1.88 -1.99 -10.64
C SER A 257 -3.10 -2.09 -9.71
N SER A 258 -2.94 -2.69 -8.53
CA SER A 258 -4.01 -2.80 -7.54
C SER A 258 -4.42 -1.44 -6.98
N CYS A 259 -3.46 -0.53 -6.75
CA CYS A 259 -3.71 0.84 -6.32
C CYS A 259 -4.54 1.62 -7.36
N LEU A 260 -4.19 1.52 -8.65
CA LEU A 260 -4.96 2.16 -9.73
C LEU A 260 -6.39 1.63 -9.82
N LYS A 261 -6.56 0.30 -9.79
CA LYS A 261 -7.88 -0.34 -9.77
C LYS A 261 -8.71 0.17 -8.60
N LYS A 262 -8.10 0.32 -7.43
CA LYS A 262 -8.77 0.80 -6.22
C LYS A 262 -9.24 2.25 -6.37
N MET A 263 -8.38 3.17 -6.84
CA MET A 263 -8.77 4.57 -7.06
C MET A 263 -9.91 4.71 -8.08
N ILE A 264 -9.84 3.97 -9.19
CA ILE A 264 -10.91 3.99 -10.21
C ILE A 264 -12.22 3.45 -9.63
N SER A 265 -12.16 2.34 -8.89
CA SER A 265 -13.34 1.75 -8.25
C SER A 265 -13.99 2.71 -7.25
N GLU A 266 -13.21 3.40 -6.41
CA GLU A 266 -13.71 4.40 -5.46
C GLU A 266 -14.33 5.60 -6.16
N HIS A 267 -13.68 6.11 -7.22
CA HIS A 267 -14.21 7.20 -8.03
C HIS A 267 -15.56 6.84 -8.66
N MET A 268 -15.69 5.63 -9.21
CA MET A 268 -16.95 5.14 -9.78
C MET A 268 -18.05 5.01 -8.72
N MET A 269 -17.74 4.50 -7.52
CA MET A 269 -18.71 4.41 -6.43
C MET A 269 -19.18 5.78 -5.95
N LYS A 270 -18.28 6.76 -5.92
CA LYS A 270 -18.62 8.14 -5.52
C LYS A 270 -19.56 8.80 -6.54
N ALA A 271 -19.23 8.72 -7.83
CA ALA A 271 -20.07 9.24 -8.90
C ALA A 271 -21.46 8.59 -8.94
N ALA A 272 -21.55 7.28 -8.65
CA ALA A 272 -22.83 6.57 -8.60
C ALA A 272 -23.74 7.04 -7.45
N LYS A 273 -23.17 7.47 -6.31
CA LYS A 273 -23.93 8.03 -5.18
C LYS A 273 -24.41 9.44 -5.47
N GLU A 274 -23.53 10.28 -6.03
CA GLU A 274 -23.87 11.68 -6.38
C GLU A 274 -24.94 11.77 -7.48
N GLY A 275 -25.00 10.79 -8.40
CA GLY A 275 -26.05 10.73 -9.43
C GLY A 275 -27.39 10.14 -8.97
N GLN A 276 -27.49 9.69 -7.70
CA GLN A 276 -28.73 9.20 -7.08
C GLN A 276 -29.40 10.24 -6.17
N GLU A 277 -28.71 11.36 -5.90
CA GLU A 277 -29.21 12.54 -5.18
C GLU A 277 -29.76 13.59 -6.16
#